data_AF-A0A0Q9YNP5-F1
#
_entry.id   AF-A0A0Q9YNP5-F1
#
_cell.length_a   1.000
_cell.length_b   1.000
_cell.length_c   1.000
_cell.angle_alpha   90.00
_cell.angle_beta   90.00
_cell.angle_gamma   90.00
#
_symmetry.space_group_name_H-M   'P 1'
#
loop_
_entity.id
_entity.type
_entity.pdbx_description
1 polymer ?
#
loop_
_entity_poly.entity_id
_entity_poly.type
_entity_poly.pdbx_seq_one_letter_code
_entity_poly.pdbx_strand_id
1 'polypeptide(L)'
;MKRSRDGEEPSSTRIVKKRATESTSILDTAINWLLSWIPPSREEQLFSCIKNGWYGSVNFLIAEGVKLSPVEAELAADELRRAIRDQETDIARSLIAAGTNTEVLYDGMTSLHYAIKMGQTEIVQALLNAGANKEALYKGMTPLHFALRTEQAEIYKCFSRIDLLKIVNNIHVVKELTPKTIEILYFYFNRKRERVKSPTLLLDIYYFSRKTAHILGLEGEICFDESDMEFDIETRGSYAGESLGHLTEYVKLYSKIYPTSLFERIVEAFVFSNNLIDPCHNYYDDNAEFNFHKQYLADQLIYFSSGWEGHTVGLALYGNYLIYANRGTGGADNTGCRIFKINDTKLIQPDLIKVLIDGYVSSEQEFHAILARIIDLNFPVVSCMSKSQKHPTCSFVSPKAAIEAMIVLLQVGPSASIEKVKEQFTKELEREKYKLFTSFVRKTMMNELIKNMFYAKNKYLIAFYVALVKKIIYQHGGGQFGRTKDFEERVRACDLYVQLPNHIKNRIDEDKNFLQWMVKLNSCNKENSSRPIVHQMRLRTRSHDVKITKEYAQQSLISSRFQGS
;
A
#
# COMPACT_ATOMS: atom_id res chain seq x y z
N MET A 1 -62.32 -20.89 92.84
CA MET A 1 -62.81 -22.28 92.73
C MET A 1 -61.97 -22.98 91.67
N LYS A 2 -61.25 -24.08 92.03
CA LYS A 2 -60.44 -25.03 91.22
C LYS A 2 -59.18 -24.44 90.52
N ARG A 3 -57.93 -24.73 90.95
CA ARG A 3 -57.06 -25.93 90.72
C ARG A 3 -57.07 -26.37 89.23
N SER A 4 -55.97 -26.61 88.49
CA SER A 4 -54.53 -26.78 88.81
C SER A 4 -53.71 -27.12 87.54
N ARG A 5 -52.38 -26.83 87.54
CA ARG A 5 -51.25 -27.42 86.75
C ARG A 5 -51.16 -27.20 85.23
N ASP A 6 -50.00 -27.12 84.57
CA ASP A 6 -48.54 -26.98 84.86
C ASP A 6 -47.90 -26.64 83.49
N GLY A 7 -46.71 -26.00 83.42
CA GLY A 7 -45.88 -26.03 82.21
C GLY A 7 -45.03 -24.80 81.89
N GLU A 8 -43.86 -24.76 82.54
CA GLU A 8 -42.55 -24.26 82.05
C GLU A 8 -42.25 -22.75 81.84
N GLU A 9 -40.98 -22.45 82.12
CA GLU A 9 -40.35 -21.20 82.58
C GLU A 9 -40.09 -20.10 81.52
N PRO A 10 -39.82 -18.85 81.95
CA PRO A 10 -39.82 -17.67 81.09
C PRO A 10 -38.43 -17.34 80.50
N SER A 11 -38.35 -17.23 79.16
CA SER A 11 -37.20 -16.62 78.49
C SER A 11 -37.38 -15.09 78.40
N SER A 12 -36.76 -14.39 79.35
CA SER A 12 -36.66 -12.93 79.36
C SER A 12 -35.78 -12.44 78.20
N THR A 13 -36.42 -11.83 77.22
CA THR A 13 -35.80 -10.96 76.23
C THR A 13 -35.36 -9.64 76.84
N ARG A 14 -34.27 -9.08 76.29
CA ARG A 14 -33.65 -7.75 76.53
C ARG A 14 -32.71 -7.66 77.74
N ILE A 15 -31.41 -7.77 77.47
CA ILE A 15 -30.49 -6.63 77.31
C ILE A 15 -29.43 -7.06 76.27
N VAL A 16 -29.59 -6.57 75.04
CA VAL A 16 -28.52 -6.46 74.06
C VAL A 16 -28.10 -4.99 74.08
N LYS A 17 -26.85 -4.70 74.41
CA LYS A 17 -25.96 -3.73 73.74
C LYS A 17 -24.74 -3.38 74.60
N LYS A 18 -23.56 -3.52 73.98
CA LYS A 18 -22.20 -3.07 74.35
C LYS A 18 -21.26 -4.16 74.87
N ARG A 19 -20.75 -4.98 73.93
CA ARG A 19 -19.40 -5.57 73.94
C ARG A 19 -19.18 -6.29 72.61
N ALA A 20 -18.98 -5.53 71.53
CA ALA A 20 -18.64 -6.11 70.22
C ALA A 20 -17.96 -5.09 69.28
N THR A 21 -17.12 -4.19 69.80
CA THR A 21 -16.38 -3.22 68.97
C THR A 21 -14.90 -3.08 69.31
N GLU A 22 -14.36 -3.84 70.27
CA GLU A 22 -12.92 -3.81 70.61
C GLU A 22 -12.21 -5.16 70.39
N SER A 23 -12.93 -6.27 70.21
CA SER A 23 -12.31 -7.60 70.02
C SER A 23 -11.82 -7.87 68.61
N THR A 24 -12.27 -7.10 67.60
CA THR A 24 -11.79 -7.22 66.22
C THR A 24 -10.38 -6.64 66.08
N SER A 25 -10.09 -5.50 66.73
CA SER A 25 -8.79 -4.81 66.65
C SER A 25 -7.60 -5.68 67.10
N ILE A 26 -7.68 -6.37 68.24
CA ILE A 26 -6.55 -7.16 68.77
C ILE A 26 -6.35 -8.44 67.96
N LEU A 27 -7.43 -9.09 67.53
CA LEU A 27 -7.37 -10.27 66.66
C LEU A 27 -6.82 -9.90 65.28
N ASP A 28 -7.26 -8.80 64.68
CA ASP A 28 -6.74 -8.30 63.41
C ASP A 28 -5.25 -7.92 63.53
N THR A 29 -4.85 -7.31 64.66
CA THR A 29 -3.44 -6.97 64.91
C THR A 29 -2.57 -8.22 65.11
N ALA A 30 -3.08 -9.22 65.84
CA ALA A 30 -2.38 -10.50 66.05
C ALA A 30 -2.30 -11.33 64.76
N ILE A 31 -3.37 -11.33 63.95
CA ILE A 31 -3.41 -11.96 62.62
C ILE A 31 -2.39 -11.27 61.71
N ASN A 32 -2.37 -9.93 61.63
CA ASN A 32 -1.40 -9.21 60.81
C ASN A 32 0.05 -9.42 61.28
N TRP A 33 0.29 -9.50 62.60
CA TRP A 33 1.60 -9.82 63.15
C TRP A 33 2.03 -11.26 62.79
N LEU A 34 1.14 -12.24 62.90
CA LEU A 34 1.42 -13.62 62.49
C LEU A 34 1.62 -13.77 60.98
N LEU A 35 0.82 -13.06 60.17
CA LEU A 35 0.99 -13.03 58.70
C LEU A 35 2.34 -12.42 58.30
N SER A 36 2.88 -11.45 59.07
CA SER A 36 4.20 -10.85 58.80
C SER A 36 5.39 -11.80 58.96
N TRP A 37 5.19 -12.97 59.58
CA TRP A 37 6.21 -14.03 59.74
C TRP A 37 6.15 -15.08 58.63
N ILE A 38 5.13 -15.05 57.78
CA ILE A 38 5.01 -15.95 56.63
C ILE A 38 5.87 -15.35 55.51
N PRO A 39 6.91 -16.05 55.01
CA PRO A 39 7.69 -15.55 53.90
C PRO A 39 6.79 -15.39 52.66
N PRO A 40 6.97 -14.31 51.88
CA PRO A 40 6.11 -14.06 50.72
C PRO A 40 6.16 -15.23 49.77
N SER A 41 5.02 -15.55 49.16
CA SER A 41 4.94 -16.62 48.16
C SER A 41 5.88 -16.34 46.98
N ARG A 42 6.24 -17.35 46.17
CA ARG A 42 7.08 -17.10 44.99
C ARG A 42 6.41 -16.13 44.00
N GLU A 43 5.08 -16.12 43.94
CA GLU A 43 4.27 -15.20 43.13
C GLU A 43 4.38 -13.77 43.65
N GLU A 44 4.25 -13.58 44.98
CA GLU A 44 4.43 -12.29 45.66
C GLU A 44 5.87 -11.76 45.52
N GLN A 45 6.86 -12.65 45.57
CA GLN A 45 8.26 -12.30 45.32
C GLN A 45 8.45 -11.83 43.87
N LEU A 46 7.85 -12.53 42.90
CA LEU A 46 7.90 -12.15 41.49
C LEU A 46 7.27 -10.77 41.28
N PHE A 47 6.08 -10.52 41.83
CA PHE A 47 5.41 -9.24 41.70
C PHE A 47 6.15 -8.11 42.43
N SER A 48 6.74 -8.37 43.59
CA SER A 48 7.61 -7.40 44.28
C SER A 48 8.83 -7.04 43.44
N CYS A 49 9.48 -8.02 42.77
CA CYS A 49 10.59 -7.74 41.87
C CYS A 49 10.16 -6.84 40.69
N ILE A 50 8.96 -7.06 40.13
CA ILE A 50 8.40 -6.21 39.07
C ILE A 50 8.20 -4.78 39.56
N LYS A 51 7.57 -4.57 40.73
CA LYS A 51 7.35 -3.23 41.31
C LYS A 51 8.63 -2.45 41.56
N ASN A 52 9.72 -3.15 41.90
CA ASN A 52 11.01 -2.55 42.18
C ASN A 52 11.92 -2.46 40.94
N GLY A 53 11.47 -2.91 39.76
CA GLY A 53 12.26 -2.91 38.52
C GLY A 53 13.43 -3.89 38.50
N TRP A 54 13.40 -4.93 39.33
CA TRP A 54 14.49 -5.91 39.47
C TRP A 54 14.39 -7.04 38.43
N TYR A 55 14.51 -6.68 37.14
CA TYR A 55 14.24 -7.62 36.04
C TYR A 55 15.21 -8.80 35.93
N GLY A 56 16.41 -8.70 36.50
CA GLY A 56 17.31 -9.86 36.66
C GLY A 56 16.68 -10.95 37.53
N SER A 57 16.06 -10.57 38.65
CA SER A 57 15.35 -11.48 39.55
C SER A 57 14.03 -11.95 38.96
N VAL A 58 13.33 -11.09 38.22
CA VAL A 58 12.12 -11.48 37.45
C VAL A 58 12.45 -12.60 36.48
N ASN A 59 13.51 -12.44 35.68
CA ASN A 59 13.93 -13.46 34.70
C ASN A 59 14.35 -14.77 35.37
N PHE A 60 15.02 -14.70 36.52
CA PHE A 60 15.36 -15.89 37.31
C PHE A 60 14.10 -16.66 37.77
N LEU A 61 13.14 -15.97 38.36
CA LEU A 61 11.90 -16.58 38.85
C LEU A 61 11.03 -17.13 37.71
N ILE A 62 10.96 -16.45 36.57
CA ILE A 62 10.28 -16.94 35.37
C ILE A 62 10.96 -18.20 34.83
N ALA A 63 12.30 -18.28 34.84
CA ALA A 63 13.04 -19.45 34.40
C ALA A 63 12.78 -20.69 35.28
N GLU A 64 12.45 -20.48 36.55
CA GLU A 64 11.99 -21.53 37.47
C GLU A 64 10.50 -21.91 37.29
N GLY A 65 9.80 -21.25 36.36
CA GLY A 65 8.40 -21.51 36.05
C GLY A 65 7.39 -20.75 36.91
N VAL A 66 7.83 -19.77 37.71
CA VAL A 66 6.93 -18.93 38.52
C VAL A 66 6.13 -18.00 37.61
N LYS A 67 4.83 -17.87 37.89
CA LYS A 67 3.89 -16.96 37.21
C LYS A 67 3.21 -16.06 38.23
N LEU A 68 2.71 -14.92 37.78
CA LEU A 68 1.91 -14.03 38.61
C LEU A 68 0.57 -14.69 38.97
N SER A 69 0.09 -14.43 40.18
CA SER A 69 -1.30 -14.72 40.53
C SER A 69 -2.25 -13.86 39.68
N PRO A 70 -3.54 -14.23 39.53
CA PRO A 70 -4.49 -13.44 38.73
C PRO A 70 -4.58 -11.96 39.14
N VAL A 71 -4.51 -11.67 40.44
CA VAL A 71 -4.57 -10.30 40.97
C VAL A 71 -3.31 -9.51 40.60
N GLU A 72 -2.14 -10.12 40.75
CA GLU A 72 -0.86 -9.48 40.42
C GLU A 72 -0.66 -9.32 38.92
N ALA A 73 -1.17 -10.26 38.12
CA ALA A 73 -1.18 -10.18 36.66
C ALA A 73 -1.92 -8.95 36.15
N GLU A 74 -3.04 -8.58 36.79
CA GLU A 74 -3.79 -7.37 36.47
C GLU A 74 -3.02 -6.10 36.87
N LEU A 75 -2.43 -6.08 38.06
CA LEU A 75 -1.64 -4.93 38.54
C LEU A 75 -0.34 -4.72 37.73
N ALA A 76 0.28 -5.78 37.23
CA ALA A 76 1.48 -5.71 36.40
C ALA A 76 1.20 -5.15 34.99
N ALA A 77 -0.06 -5.03 34.57
CA ALA A 77 -0.42 -4.54 33.23
C ALA A 77 0.01 -3.08 32.98
N ASP A 78 -0.01 -2.24 34.03
CA ASP A 78 0.49 -0.86 33.94
C ASP A 78 1.99 -0.80 33.64
N GLU A 79 2.74 -1.72 34.23
CA GLU A 79 4.18 -1.82 34.01
C GLU A 79 4.49 -2.37 32.61
N LEU A 80 3.69 -3.33 32.13
CA LEU A 80 3.79 -3.80 30.74
C LEU A 80 3.50 -2.68 29.75
N ARG A 81 2.47 -1.88 29.99
CA ARG A 81 2.14 -0.71 29.17
C ARG A 81 3.28 0.31 29.14
N ARG A 82 3.86 0.61 30.31
CA ARG A 82 5.02 1.52 30.43
C ARG A 82 6.20 1.00 29.58
N ALA A 83 6.53 -0.28 29.72
CA ALA A 83 7.61 -0.91 28.97
C ALA A 83 7.37 -0.87 27.45
N ILE A 84 6.14 -1.13 26.98
CA ILE A 84 5.81 -1.01 25.55
C ILE A 84 5.93 0.45 25.10
N ARG A 85 5.38 1.43 25.84
CA ARG A 85 5.46 2.84 25.47
C ARG A 85 6.90 3.34 25.37
N ASP A 86 7.73 2.93 26.33
CA ASP A 86 9.11 3.39 26.47
C ASP A 86 10.09 2.52 25.64
N GLN A 87 9.57 1.59 24.82
CA GLN A 87 10.29 0.67 23.93
C GLN A 87 11.30 -0.25 24.66
N GLU A 88 11.03 -0.57 25.91
CA GLU A 88 11.84 -1.46 26.73
C GLU A 88 11.50 -2.93 26.41
N THR A 89 11.93 -3.41 25.24
CA THR A 89 11.55 -4.72 24.70
C THR A 89 11.86 -5.89 25.64
N ASP A 90 13.01 -5.87 26.32
CA ASP A 90 13.40 -6.92 27.26
C ASP A 90 12.47 -6.98 28.47
N ILE A 91 12.16 -5.83 29.04
CA ILE A 91 11.27 -5.71 30.19
C ILE A 91 9.86 -6.16 29.82
N ALA A 92 9.34 -5.71 28.67
CA ALA A 92 8.03 -6.12 28.20
C ALA A 92 7.96 -7.65 27.98
N ARG A 93 9.00 -8.26 27.41
CA ARG A 93 9.08 -9.72 27.26
C ARG A 93 9.08 -10.44 28.61
N SER A 94 9.83 -9.96 29.59
CA SER A 94 9.83 -10.51 30.96
C SER A 94 8.44 -10.44 31.58
N LEU A 95 7.73 -9.31 31.45
CA LEU A 95 6.38 -9.14 32.00
C LEU A 95 5.35 -10.07 31.33
N ILE A 96 5.38 -10.16 29.99
CA ILE A 96 4.53 -11.11 29.25
C ILE A 96 4.83 -12.55 29.69
N ALA A 97 6.12 -12.89 29.82
CA ALA A 97 6.55 -14.21 30.28
C ALA A 97 6.19 -14.47 31.76
N ALA A 98 6.03 -13.45 32.59
CA ALA A 98 5.54 -13.56 33.97
C ALA A 98 4.05 -13.91 34.05
N GLY A 99 3.31 -13.81 32.94
CA GLY A 99 1.85 -14.03 32.91
C GLY A 99 1.04 -12.77 33.22
N THR A 100 1.59 -11.58 32.99
CA THR A 100 0.83 -10.32 33.07
C THR A 100 -0.43 -10.38 32.20
N ASN A 101 -1.53 -9.84 32.70
CA ASN A 101 -2.80 -9.80 31.97
C ASN A 101 -2.69 -8.83 30.78
N THR A 102 -2.68 -9.38 29.56
CA THR A 102 -2.52 -8.62 28.31
C THR A 102 -3.80 -7.93 27.84
N GLU A 103 -4.94 -8.26 28.45
CA GLU A 103 -6.28 -7.83 28.05
C GLU A 103 -6.78 -6.60 28.82
N VAL A 104 -6.00 -6.10 29.78
CA VAL A 104 -6.28 -4.83 30.45
C VAL A 104 -6.31 -3.71 29.41
N LEU A 105 -7.39 -2.93 29.42
CA LEU A 105 -7.64 -1.89 28.43
C LEU A 105 -7.04 -0.55 28.85
N TYR A 106 -6.35 0.10 27.93
CA TYR A 106 -5.86 1.47 28.07
C TYR A 106 -6.35 2.31 26.89
N ASP A 107 -7.15 3.34 27.15
CA ASP A 107 -7.88 4.09 26.13
C ASP A 107 -8.69 3.19 25.18
N GLY A 108 -9.18 2.05 25.71
CA GLY A 108 -9.89 1.02 24.96
C GLY A 108 -9.00 0.08 24.12
N MET A 109 -7.68 0.23 24.14
CA MET A 109 -6.73 -0.67 23.48
C MET A 109 -6.25 -1.78 24.42
N THR A 110 -6.11 -3.00 23.89
CA THR A 110 -5.35 -4.08 24.55
C THR A 110 -3.84 -3.88 24.37
N SER A 111 -3.02 -4.62 25.13
CA SER A 111 -1.56 -4.60 24.97
C SER A 111 -1.13 -4.94 23.54
N LEU A 112 -1.86 -5.84 22.87
CA LEU A 112 -1.57 -6.24 21.48
C LEU A 112 -1.83 -5.09 20.48
N HIS A 113 -2.93 -4.34 20.64
CA HIS A 113 -3.15 -3.14 19.83
C HIS A 113 -2.05 -2.08 20.04
N TYR A 114 -1.64 -1.88 21.29
CA TYR A 114 -0.64 -0.88 21.63
C TYR A 114 0.75 -1.26 21.08
N ALA A 115 1.17 -2.51 21.19
CA ALA A 115 2.42 -3.00 20.61
C ALA A 115 2.45 -2.85 19.08
N ILE A 116 1.34 -3.13 18.40
CA ILE A 116 1.19 -2.92 16.95
C ILE A 116 1.31 -1.43 16.61
N LYS A 117 0.63 -0.55 17.36
CA LYS A 117 0.71 0.90 17.17
C LYS A 117 2.15 1.42 17.26
N MET A 118 2.93 0.84 18.17
CA MET A 118 4.32 1.25 18.42
C MET A 118 5.34 0.58 17.50
N GLY A 119 4.92 -0.28 16.57
CA GLY A 119 5.86 -0.91 15.63
C GLY A 119 6.67 -2.09 16.20
N GLN A 120 6.36 -2.56 17.41
CA GLN A 120 7.24 -3.46 18.18
C GLN A 120 6.99 -4.93 17.85
N THR A 121 7.53 -5.38 16.73
CA THR A 121 7.35 -6.75 16.17
C THR A 121 7.65 -7.85 17.19
N GLU A 122 8.73 -7.73 17.97
CA GLU A 122 9.14 -8.72 18.98
C GLU A 122 8.12 -8.84 20.11
N ILE A 123 7.53 -7.71 20.53
CA ILE A 123 6.49 -7.69 21.57
C ILE A 123 5.18 -8.25 21.00
N VAL A 124 4.82 -7.88 19.77
CA VAL A 124 3.63 -8.44 19.09
C VAL A 124 3.75 -9.96 19.04
N GLN A 125 4.90 -10.49 18.67
CA GLN A 125 5.14 -11.94 18.65
C GLN A 125 5.04 -12.55 20.05
N ALA A 126 5.61 -11.91 21.07
CA ALA A 126 5.54 -12.38 22.46
C ALA A 126 4.09 -12.42 22.98
N LEU A 127 3.30 -11.37 22.72
CA LEU A 127 1.89 -11.29 23.11
C LEU A 127 1.04 -12.36 22.42
N LEU A 128 1.23 -12.55 21.11
CA LEU A 128 0.53 -13.61 20.37
C LEU A 128 0.90 -15.01 20.88
N ASN A 129 2.19 -15.25 21.18
CA ASN A 129 2.65 -16.51 21.76
C ASN A 129 2.09 -16.76 23.18
N ALA A 130 1.86 -15.69 23.94
CA ALA A 130 1.24 -15.73 25.26
C ALA A 130 -0.29 -15.89 25.21
N GLY A 131 -0.90 -15.94 24.02
CA GLY A 131 -2.34 -16.16 23.85
C GLY A 131 -3.19 -14.89 23.94
N ALA A 132 -2.61 -13.70 23.74
CA ALA A 132 -3.36 -12.46 23.68
C ALA A 132 -4.53 -12.55 22.69
N ASN A 133 -5.66 -11.91 23.02
CA ASN A 133 -6.87 -12.03 22.23
C ASN A 133 -6.74 -11.31 20.89
N LYS A 134 -6.59 -12.09 19.81
CA LYS A 134 -6.51 -11.60 18.42
C LYS A 134 -7.83 -11.07 17.85
N GLU A 135 -8.95 -11.27 18.54
CA GLU A 135 -10.29 -10.82 18.14
C GLU A 135 -10.80 -9.65 19.00
N ALA A 136 -9.99 -9.14 19.94
CA ALA A 136 -10.34 -7.96 20.74
C ALA A 136 -10.66 -6.77 19.83
N LEU A 137 -11.68 -5.97 20.14
CA LEU A 137 -12.08 -4.85 19.31
C LEU A 137 -11.63 -3.52 19.91
N TYR A 138 -10.90 -2.73 19.14
CA TYR A 138 -10.65 -1.32 19.42
C TYR A 138 -11.18 -0.47 18.26
N LYS A 139 -12.14 0.42 18.55
CA LYS A 139 -12.85 1.23 17.53
C LYS A 139 -13.39 0.38 16.36
N GLY A 140 -13.91 -0.81 16.67
CA GLY A 140 -14.45 -1.76 15.69
C GLY A 140 -13.41 -2.56 14.90
N MET A 141 -12.11 -2.41 15.18
CA MET A 141 -11.03 -3.13 14.52
C MET A 141 -10.41 -4.18 15.44
N THR A 142 -10.08 -5.35 14.89
CA THR A 142 -9.23 -6.33 15.59
C THR A 142 -7.74 -5.94 15.49
N PRO A 143 -6.84 -6.52 16.32
CA PRO A 143 -5.41 -6.31 16.19
C PRO A 143 -4.88 -6.54 14.78
N LEU A 144 -5.39 -7.54 14.05
CA LEU A 144 -4.95 -7.80 12.68
C LEU A 144 -5.41 -6.70 11.71
N HIS A 145 -6.64 -6.18 11.85
CA HIS A 145 -7.08 -5.01 11.08
C HIS A 145 -6.16 -3.81 11.34
N PHE A 146 -5.81 -3.60 12.61
CA PHE A 146 -4.92 -2.52 13.02
C PHE A 146 -3.51 -2.70 12.45
N ALA A 147 -2.95 -3.91 12.49
CA ALA A 147 -1.65 -4.24 11.91
C ALA A 147 -1.61 -3.99 10.40
N LEU A 148 -2.66 -4.38 9.67
CA LEU A 148 -2.77 -4.15 8.23
C LEU A 148 -2.86 -2.66 7.86
N ARG A 149 -3.35 -1.81 8.76
CA ARG A 149 -3.34 -0.34 8.58
C ARG A 149 -1.99 0.31 8.87
N THR A 150 -1.13 -0.33 9.65
CA THR A 150 0.24 0.18 9.88
C THR A 150 1.15 -0.05 8.68
N GLU A 151 0.74 -0.90 7.73
CA GLU A 151 1.51 -1.31 6.54
C GLU A 151 2.91 -1.89 6.82
N GLN A 152 3.20 -2.20 8.09
CA GLN A 152 4.45 -2.80 8.53
C GLN A 152 4.45 -4.30 8.29
N ALA A 153 5.19 -4.71 7.26
CA ALA A 153 5.23 -6.09 6.78
C ALA A 153 5.51 -7.12 7.87
N GLU A 154 6.40 -6.79 8.80
CA GLU A 154 6.84 -7.71 9.85
C GLU A 154 5.76 -7.93 10.92
N ILE A 155 4.91 -6.93 11.20
CA ILE A 155 3.89 -7.03 12.24
C ILE A 155 2.75 -7.96 11.84
N TYR A 156 2.13 -7.76 10.67
CA TYR A 156 1.02 -8.64 10.29
C TYR A 156 1.51 -10.06 9.97
N LYS A 157 2.82 -10.25 9.67
CA LYS A 157 3.44 -11.58 9.52
C LYS A 157 3.55 -12.34 10.84
N CYS A 158 3.49 -11.66 12.00
CA CYS A 158 3.39 -12.34 13.29
C CYS A 158 2.08 -13.13 13.43
N PHE A 159 1.03 -12.76 12.68
CA PHE A 159 -0.24 -13.49 12.66
C PHE A 159 -0.16 -14.73 11.77
N SER A 160 -0.95 -15.75 12.10
CA SER A 160 -0.95 -16.98 11.33
C SER A 160 -1.47 -16.76 9.91
N ARG A 161 -1.03 -17.60 8.96
CA ARG A 161 -1.56 -17.60 7.60
C ARG A 161 -3.08 -17.77 7.56
N ILE A 162 -3.65 -18.53 8.50
CA ILE A 162 -5.10 -18.75 8.60
C ILE A 162 -5.82 -17.46 8.98
N ASP A 163 -5.25 -16.67 9.90
CA ASP A 163 -5.83 -15.40 10.32
C ASP A 163 -5.86 -14.40 9.17
N LEU A 164 -4.75 -14.30 8.44
CA LEU A 164 -4.68 -13.46 7.23
C LEU A 164 -5.66 -13.95 6.14
N LEU A 165 -5.86 -15.27 5.99
CA LEU A 165 -6.83 -15.83 5.04
C LEU A 165 -8.28 -15.45 5.37
N LYS A 166 -8.64 -15.34 6.66
CA LYS A 166 -9.97 -14.88 7.07
C LYS A 166 -10.20 -13.44 6.63
N ILE A 167 -9.21 -12.57 6.83
CA ILE A 167 -9.29 -11.15 6.47
C ILE A 167 -9.45 -10.98 4.95
N VAL A 168 -8.59 -11.60 4.16
CA VAL A 168 -8.61 -11.41 2.69
C VAL A 168 -9.78 -12.07 1.98
N ASN A 169 -10.60 -12.85 2.70
CA ASN A 169 -11.85 -13.43 2.21
C ASN A 169 -13.10 -12.77 2.83
N ASN A 170 -12.95 -11.68 3.58
CA ASN A 170 -14.06 -10.85 4.05
C ASN A 170 -14.17 -9.59 3.18
N ILE A 171 -15.29 -9.44 2.46
CA ILE A 171 -15.49 -8.33 1.52
C ILE A 171 -15.49 -6.96 2.20
N HIS A 172 -16.08 -6.85 3.39
CA HIS A 172 -16.14 -5.59 4.13
C HIS A 172 -14.74 -5.13 4.52
N VAL A 173 -13.88 -6.08 4.90
CA VAL A 173 -12.50 -5.77 5.28
C VAL A 173 -11.66 -5.43 4.05
N VAL A 174 -11.69 -6.27 3.00
CA VAL A 174 -10.85 -6.05 1.80
C VAL A 174 -11.17 -4.72 1.13
N LYS A 175 -12.43 -4.27 1.17
CA LYS A 175 -12.86 -2.97 0.63
C LYS A 175 -12.16 -1.80 1.34
N GLU A 176 -11.97 -1.90 2.65
CA GLU A 176 -11.37 -0.86 3.50
C GLU A 176 -9.83 -0.91 3.51
N LEU A 177 -9.21 -2.00 3.06
CA LEU A 177 -7.76 -2.08 2.99
C LEU A 177 -7.20 -1.05 2.02
N THR A 178 -6.07 -0.45 2.40
CA THR A 178 -5.29 0.39 1.50
C THR A 178 -4.79 -0.47 0.33
N PRO A 179 -4.63 0.11 -0.86
CA PRO A 179 -4.21 -0.70 -2.00
C PRO A 179 -2.76 -1.17 -1.90
N LYS A 180 -1.90 -0.47 -1.15
CA LYS A 180 -0.58 -0.97 -0.75
C LYS A 180 -0.68 -2.25 0.08
N THR A 181 -1.54 -2.28 1.09
CA THR A 181 -1.80 -3.50 1.88
C THR A 181 -2.35 -4.63 1.01
N ILE A 182 -3.25 -4.32 0.07
CA ILE A 182 -3.75 -5.32 -0.90
C ILE A 182 -2.61 -5.89 -1.75
N GLU A 183 -1.71 -5.05 -2.26
CA GLU A 183 -0.53 -5.47 -3.03
C GLU A 183 0.38 -6.39 -2.19
N ILE A 184 0.72 -5.95 -0.98
CA ILE A 184 1.58 -6.69 -0.05
C ILE A 184 0.98 -8.07 0.26
N LEU A 185 -0.31 -8.13 0.62
CA LEU A 185 -1.00 -9.38 0.90
C LEU A 185 -1.09 -10.24 -0.36
N TYR A 186 -1.34 -9.65 -1.52
CA TYR A 186 -1.38 -10.37 -2.78
C TYR A 186 -0.07 -11.10 -3.02
N PHE A 187 1.09 -10.44 -2.87
CA PHE A 187 2.40 -11.08 -3.04
C PHE A 187 2.74 -12.07 -1.91
N TYR A 188 2.33 -11.79 -0.67
CA TYR A 188 2.48 -12.73 0.45
C TYR A 188 1.79 -14.07 0.15
N PHE A 189 0.58 -14.05 -0.39
CA PHE A 189 -0.17 -15.26 -0.72
C PHE A 189 0.27 -15.93 -2.02
N ASN A 190 0.87 -15.18 -2.97
CA ASN A 190 1.10 -15.63 -4.34
C ASN A 190 2.58 -15.74 -4.77
N ARG A 191 3.50 -16.07 -3.84
CA ARG A 191 4.95 -16.10 -4.10
C ARG A 191 5.40 -16.97 -5.30
N LYS A 192 4.83 -18.18 -5.49
CA LYS A 192 5.28 -19.13 -6.54
C LYS A 192 4.41 -19.18 -7.81
N ARG A 193 3.31 -18.43 -7.91
CA ARG A 193 2.32 -18.50 -9.02
C ARG A 193 1.97 -19.94 -9.50
N GLU A 194 2.09 -20.95 -8.64
CA GLU A 194 1.63 -22.32 -8.93
C GLU A 194 0.14 -22.38 -8.57
N ARG A 195 -0.76 -22.19 -9.54
CA ARG A 195 -2.20 -22.06 -9.27
C ARG A 195 -2.99 -23.26 -9.76
N VAL A 196 -3.50 -24.07 -8.82
CA VAL A 196 -4.61 -25.02 -9.08
C VAL A 196 -5.95 -24.46 -8.56
N LYS A 197 -5.97 -23.62 -7.51
CA LYS A 197 -7.10 -22.78 -7.04
C LYS A 197 -6.56 -21.55 -6.29
N SER A 198 -7.19 -20.37 -6.42
CA SER A 198 -6.81 -19.20 -5.60
C SER A 198 -7.55 -19.24 -4.25
N PRO A 199 -6.84 -19.28 -3.10
CA PRO A 199 -7.44 -19.18 -1.78
C PRO A 199 -7.77 -17.74 -1.37
N THR A 200 -7.54 -16.76 -2.26
CA THR A 200 -7.64 -15.32 -1.98
C THR A 200 -8.47 -14.61 -3.05
N LEU A 201 -9.67 -15.14 -3.33
CA LEU A 201 -10.54 -14.67 -4.42
C LEU A 201 -10.77 -13.16 -4.39
N LEU A 202 -11.19 -12.62 -3.24
CA LEU A 202 -11.49 -11.19 -3.11
C LEU A 202 -10.23 -10.34 -3.25
N LEU A 203 -9.11 -10.80 -2.69
CA LEU A 203 -7.82 -10.14 -2.85
C LEU A 203 -7.37 -10.05 -4.31
N ASP A 204 -7.51 -11.12 -5.09
CA ASP A 204 -7.21 -11.10 -6.53
C ASP A 204 -8.09 -10.06 -7.25
N ILE A 205 -9.40 -10.07 -6.96
CA ILE A 205 -10.37 -9.16 -7.55
C ILE A 205 -9.98 -7.70 -7.26
N TYR A 206 -9.80 -7.34 -5.99
CA TYR A 206 -9.47 -5.96 -5.62
C TYR A 206 -8.08 -5.53 -6.10
N TYR A 207 -7.08 -6.42 -6.05
CA TYR A 207 -5.75 -6.15 -6.57
C TYR A 207 -5.80 -5.80 -8.06
N PHE A 208 -6.42 -6.66 -8.88
CA PHE A 208 -6.49 -6.41 -10.31
C PHE A 208 -7.42 -5.26 -10.68
N SER A 209 -8.52 -5.05 -9.96
CA SER A 209 -9.37 -3.87 -10.17
C SER A 209 -8.59 -2.58 -10.02
N ARG A 210 -7.93 -2.39 -8.87
CA ARG A 210 -7.22 -1.15 -8.54
C ARG A 210 -5.97 -0.98 -9.41
N LYS A 211 -5.11 -2.00 -9.50
CA LYS A 211 -3.87 -1.92 -10.29
C LYS A 211 -4.15 -1.66 -11.77
N THR A 212 -5.10 -2.40 -12.36
CA THR A 212 -5.45 -2.24 -13.78
C THR A 212 -6.07 -0.88 -14.04
N ALA A 213 -7.00 -0.47 -13.19
CA ALA A 213 -7.62 0.85 -13.30
C ALA A 213 -6.59 1.96 -13.23
N HIS A 214 -5.66 1.87 -12.28
CA HIS A 214 -4.62 2.85 -12.09
C HIS A 214 -3.68 2.97 -13.31
N ILE A 215 -3.19 1.84 -13.83
CA ILE A 215 -2.20 1.83 -14.92
C ILE A 215 -2.82 2.13 -16.29
N LEU A 216 -4.04 1.68 -16.54
CA LEU A 216 -4.74 1.89 -17.82
C LEU A 216 -5.64 3.13 -17.81
N GLY A 217 -5.88 3.71 -16.63
CA GLY A 217 -6.75 4.86 -16.43
C GLY A 217 -8.24 4.51 -16.55
N LEU A 218 -8.69 3.35 -16.06
CA LEU A 218 -10.10 2.93 -16.17
C LEU A 218 -11.04 3.79 -15.31
N GLU A 219 -12.17 4.21 -15.89
CA GLU A 219 -13.14 5.11 -15.23
C GLU A 219 -14.41 4.37 -14.76
N GLY A 220 -15.00 4.81 -13.64
CA GLY A 220 -16.28 4.29 -13.10
C GLY A 220 -16.15 2.93 -12.41
N GLU A 221 -17.24 2.25 -12.11
CA GLU A 221 -17.21 0.99 -11.37
C GLU A 221 -17.07 -0.26 -12.25
N ILE A 222 -16.45 -1.31 -11.72
CA ILE A 222 -16.47 -2.64 -12.32
C ILE A 222 -17.59 -3.42 -11.64
N CYS A 223 -18.73 -3.54 -12.33
CA CYS A 223 -19.90 -4.26 -11.83
C CYS A 223 -19.98 -5.65 -12.47
N PHE A 224 -20.24 -6.67 -11.67
CA PHE A 224 -20.53 -8.02 -12.16
C PHE A 224 -21.36 -8.83 -11.16
N ASP A 225 -22.26 -9.64 -11.71
CA ASP A 225 -23.17 -10.48 -10.95
C ASP A 225 -22.96 -11.95 -11.31
N GLU A 226 -22.90 -12.81 -10.29
CA GLU A 226 -22.87 -14.26 -10.51
C GLU A 226 -23.66 -14.97 -9.40
N SER A 227 -24.87 -15.43 -9.76
CA SER A 227 -25.82 -16.29 -9.05
C SER A 227 -26.26 -15.93 -7.62
N ASP A 228 -25.43 -15.30 -6.77
CA ASP A 228 -25.73 -14.94 -5.37
C ASP A 228 -24.87 -13.78 -4.80
N MET A 229 -23.99 -13.18 -5.60
CA MET A 229 -23.14 -12.06 -5.16
C MET A 229 -23.03 -11.00 -6.26
N GLU A 230 -23.34 -9.76 -5.87
CA GLU A 230 -23.11 -8.54 -6.65
C GLU A 230 -21.82 -7.89 -6.17
N PHE A 231 -20.93 -7.58 -7.12
CA PHE A 231 -19.70 -6.88 -6.85
C PHE A 231 -19.73 -5.52 -7.51
N ASP A 232 -19.63 -4.49 -6.69
CA ASP A 232 -19.43 -3.12 -7.13
C ASP A 232 -18.06 -2.63 -6.63
N ILE A 233 -17.10 -2.56 -7.55
CA ILE A 233 -15.73 -2.21 -7.25
C ILE A 233 -15.39 -0.88 -7.88
N GLU A 234 -15.24 0.12 -7.02
CA GLU A 234 -14.81 1.44 -7.41
C GLU A 234 -13.36 1.39 -7.94
N THR A 235 -13.16 1.92 -9.15
CA THR A 235 -11.83 2.02 -9.77
C THR A 235 -11.08 3.31 -9.43
N ARG A 236 -11.72 4.19 -8.65
CA ARG A 236 -11.21 5.51 -8.27
C ARG A 236 -10.41 5.41 -6.97
N GLY A 237 -9.37 6.25 -6.88
CA GLY A 237 -8.54 6.40 -5.68
C GLY A 237 -7.35 7.32 -5.96
N SER A 238 -6.90 8.06 -4.94
CA SER A 238 -5.59 8.71 -4.97
C SER A 238 -4.55 7.68 -4.58
N TYR A 239 -3.55 7.50 -5.45
CA TYR A 239 -2.59 6.40 -5.37
C TYR A 239 -1.16 6.92 -5.45
N ALA A 240 -0.90 8.20 -5.14
CA ALA A 240 0.37 8.86 -5.44
C ALA A 240 1.59 8.00 -5.06
N GLY A 241 1.54 7.33 -3.91
CA GLY A 241 2.64 6.47 -3.49
C GLY A 241 2.76 5.12 -4.18
N GLU A 242 1.63 4.49 -4.46
CA GLU A 242 1.61 3.30 -5.30
C GLU A 242 2.01 3.61 -6.74
N SER A 243 1.70 4.81 -7.23
CA SER A 243 2.08 5.28 -8.55
C SER A 243 3.59 5.33 -8.70
N LEU A 244 4.29 5.92 -7.72
CA LEU A 244 5.74 5.98 -7.72
C LEU A 244 6.34 4.58 -7.62
N GLY A 245 5.82 3.72 -6.74
CA GLY A 245 6.27 2.34 -6.61
C GLY A 245 6.11 1.54 -7.91
N HIS A 246 4.90 1.53 -8.49
CA HIS A 246 4.64 0.85 -9.76
C HIS A 246 5.47 1.41 -10.91
N LEU A 247 5.58 2.74 -11.00
CA LEU A 247 6.36 3.38 -12.05
C LEU A 247 7.86 3.05 -11.92
N THR A 248 8.38 3.05 -10.70
CA THR A 248 9.76 2.61 -10.40
C THR A 248 10.00 1.20 -10.89
N GLU A 249 9.09 0.26 -10.60
CA GLU A 249 9.19 -1.13 -11.08
C GLU A 249 9.12 -1.24 -12.60
N TYR A 250 8.25 -0.47 -13.25
CA TYR A 250 8.18 -0.45 -14.71
C TYR A 250 9.44 0.13 -15.37
N VAL A 251 10.00 1.21 -14.82
CA VAL A 251 11.24 1.81 -15.34
C VAL A 251 12.41 0.84 -15.14
N LYS A 252 12.52 0.18 -13.97
CA LYS A 252 13.52 -0.88 -13.74
C LYS A 252 13.40 -2.01 -14.76
N LEU A 253 12.20 -2.55 -14.96
CA LEU A 253 11.96 -3.64 -15.89
C LEU A 253 12.27 -3.22 -17.33
N TYR A 254 11.87 -1.99 -17.71
CA TYR A 254 12.18 -1.44 -19.03
C TYR A 254 13.70 -1.29 -19.23
N SER A 255 14.41 -0.72 -18.26
CA SER A 255 15.87 -0.54 -18.31
C SER A 255 16.61 -1.88 -18.37
N LYS A 256 16.08 -2.93 -17.76
CA LYS A 256 16.65 -4.28 -17.86
C LYS A 256 16.54 -4.87 -19.27
N ILE A 257 15.42 -4.61 -19.95
CA ILE A 257 15.15 -5.14 -21.31
C ILE A 257 15.80 -4.27 -22.38
N TYR A 258 15.84 -2.96 -22.16
CA TYR A 258 16.39 -1.94 -23.06
C TYR A 258 17.47 -1.12 -22.32
N PRO A 259 18.63 -1.72 -22.02
CA PRO A 259 19.68 -1.08 -21.23
C PRO A 259 20.22 0.15 -21.95
N THR A 260 20.11 1.29 -21.30
CA THR A 260 20.65 2.57 -21.75
C THR A 260 21.05 3.39 -20.54
N SER A 261 22.16 4.13 -20.63
CA SER A 261 22.57 5.07 -19.57
C SER A 261 21.50 6.12 -19.24
N LEU A 262 20.61 6.39 -20.19
CA LEU A 262 19.47 7.28 -20.01
C LEU A 262 18.46 6.73 -18.99
N PHE A 263 17.99 5.49 -19.21
CA PHE A 263 17.01 4.87 -18.32
C PHE A 263 17.63 4.42 -17.00
N GLU A 264 18.93 4.10 -16.95
CA GLU A 264 19.66 3.84 -15.70
C GLU A 264 19.57 5.06 -14.76
N ARG A 265 19.86 6.26 -15.25
CA ARG A 265 19.76 7.50 -14.46
C ARG A 265 18.33 7.82 -14.03
N ILE A 266 17.34 7.48 -14.87
CA ILE A 266 15.92 7.61 -14.49
C ILE A 266 15.58 6.60 -13.39
N VAL A 267 16.05 5.34 -13.49
CA VAL A 267 15.87 4.33 -12.44
C VAL A 267 16.49 4.80 -11.14
N GLU A 268 17.71 5.33 -11.17
CA GLU A 268 18.40 5.86 -9.98
C GLU A 268 17.58 6.95 -9.29
N ALA A 269 17.09 7.93 -10.05
CA ALA A 269 16.24 9.01 -9.53
C ALA A 269 14.96 8.46 -8.88
N PHE A 270 14.27 7.53 -9.56
CA PHE A 270 13.03 6.93 -9.07
C PHE A 270 13.23 6.06 -7.83
N VAL A 271 14.27 5.23 -7.81
CA VAL A 271 14.63 4.40 -6.66
C VAL A 271 15.00 5.25 -5.47
N PHE A 272 15.79 6.29 -5.69
CA PHE A 272 16.18 7.23 -4.64
C PHE A 272 14.94 7.88 -4.02
N SER A 273 14.02 8.39 -4.83
CA SER A 273 12.78 8.98 -4.34
C SER A 273 11.90 7.99 -3.62
N ASN A 274 11.72 6.78 -4.16
CA ASN A 274 10.89 5.75 -3.55
C ASN A 274 11.46 5.21 -2.22
N ASN A 275 12.75 5.44 -1.94
CA ASN A 275 13.37 5.07 -0.67
C ASN A 275 13.24 6.15 0.41
N LEU A 276 13.15 7.43 0.01
CA LEU A 276 13.09 8.58 0.93
C LEU A 276 11.68 9.11 1.16
N ILE A 277 10.76 8.80 0.25
CA ILE A 277 9.38 9.26 0.26
C ILE A 277 8.49 8.05 0.49
N ASP A 278 7.89 7.91 1.69
CA ASP A 278 6.75 7.02 1.89
C ASP A 278 5.47 7.79 1.53
N PRO A 279 4.96 7.60 0.31
CA PRO A 279 3.96 8.49 -0.23
C PRO A 279 2.53 8.02 0.16
N CYS A 280 2.42 6.98 0.99
CA CYS A 280 1.17 6.49 1.57
C CYS A 280 0.88 7.09 2.96
N HIS A 281 1.91 7.59 3.66
CA HIS A 281 1.80 8.01 5.07
C HIS A 281 2.19 9.47 5.34
N ASN A 282 2.49 10.26 4.31
CA ASN A 282 3.12 11.58 4.49
C ASN A 282 4.37 11.49 5.39
N TYR A 283 5.09 10.36 5.31
CA TYR A 283 6.30 10.12 6.07
C TYR A 283 7.47 10.20 5.10
N TYR A 284 8.39 11.08 5.40
CA TYR A 284 9.62 11.24 4.64
C TYR A 284 10.76 10.94 5.61
N ASP A 285 11.80 10.28 5.12
CA ASP A 285 12.99 9.98 5.92
C ASP A 285 13.48 11.27 6.61
N ASP A 286 13.87 11.17 7.88
CA ASP A 286 14.46 12.31 8.59
C ASP A 286 15.70 12.74 7.79
N ASN A 287 15.71 13.97 7.28
CA ASN A 287 16.71 14.55 6.38
C ASN A 287 16.56 14.24 4.87
N ALA A 288 15.41 13.75 4.41
CA ALA A 288 15.13 13.57 2.98
C ALA A 288 15.46 14.82 2.16
N GLU A 289 15.08 16.01 2.65
CA GLU A 289 15.33 17.29 1.98
C GLU A 289 16.82 17.58 1.77
N PHE A 290 17.66 17.24 2.74
CA PHE A 290 19.11 17.41 2.65
C PHE A 290 19.74 16.39 1.69
N ASN A 291 19.23 15.15 1.69
CA ASN A 291 19.68 14.09 0.78
C ASN A 291 19.36 14.43 -0.69
N PHE A 292 18.16 14.93 -0.96
CA PHE A 292 17.78 15.43 -2.28
C PHE A 292 18.57 16.66 -2.69
N HIS A 293 18.77 17.63 -1.79
CA HIS A 293 19.60 18.80 -2.06
C HIS A 293 21.03 18.40 -2.42
N LYS A 294 21.62 17.44 -1.72
CA LYS A 294 22.95 16.90 -2.03
C LYS A 294 23.02 16.29 -3.43
N GLN A 295 22.01 15.52 -3.85
CA GLN A 295 21.95 14.99 -5.21
C GLN A 295 21.81 16.09 -6.26
N TYR A 296 20.99 17.09 -5.99
CA TYR A 296 20.82 18.25 -6.86
C TYR A 296 22.15 18.99 -7.08
N LEU A 297 22.89 19.28 -6.01
CA LEU A 297 24.21 19.92 -6.09
C LEU A 297 25.26 19.08 -6.82
N ALA A 298 25.07 17.76 -6.87
CA ALA A 298 25.92 16.84 -7.62
C ALA A 298 25.48 16.66 -9.09
N ASP A 299 24.62 17.56 -9.59
CA ASP A 299 24.05 17.53 -10.95
C ASP A 299 23.35 16.20 -11.28
N GLN A 300 22.81 15.53 -10.26
CA GLN A 300 22.00 14.33 -10.46
C GLN A 300 20.54 14.69 -10.75
N LEU A 301 19.88 13.84 -11.52
CA LEU A 301 18.43 13.97 -11.72
C LEU A 301 17.73 13.60 -10.42
N ILE A 302 16.93 14.51 -9.90
CA ILE A 302 16.06 14.25 -8.75
C ILE A 302 14.60 14.30 -9.19
N TYR A 303 13.79 13.42 -8.62
CA TYR A 303 12.37 13.27 -8.96
C TYR A 303 11.52 13.27 -7.70
N PHE A 304 10.29 13.78 -7.79
CA PHE A 304 9.33 13.73 -6.69
C PHE A 304 7.91 13.56 -7.24
N SER A 305 7.11 12.77 -6.55
CA SER A 305 5.66 12.84 -6.68
C SER A 305 5.15 13.84 -5.66
N SER A 306 4.44 14.88 -6.12
CA SER A 306 3.95 15.99 -5.29
C SER A 306 2.51 16.33 -5.72
N GLY A 307 1.87 17.32 -5.15
CA GLY A 307 0.69 17.94 -5.73
C GLY A 307 -0.06 18.82 -4.76
N TRP A 308 -1.36 18.57 -4.66
CA TRP A 308 -2.26 19.21 -3.70
C TRP A 308 -3.35 18.21 -3.33
N GLU A 309 -4.21 18.57 -2.39
CA GLU A 309 -5.29 17.69 -1.96
C GLU A 309 -6.10 17.14 -3.15
N GLY A 310 -6.14 15.81 -3.26
CA GLY A 310 -6.86 15.09 -4.33
C GLY A 310 -6.16 15.04 -5.69
N HIS A 311 -4.95 15.58 -5.86
CA HIS A 311 -4.26 15.62 -7.16
C HIS A 311 -2.76 15.41 -7.06
N THR A 312 -2.19 14.69 -8.04
CA THR A 312 -0.76 14.36 -8.09
C THR A 312 -0.12 14.85 -9.37
N VAL A 313 1.08 15.41 -9.23
CA VAL A 313 1.95 15.89 -10.29
C VAL A 313 3.32 15.21 -10.20
N GLY A 314 4.01 15.11 -11.34
CA GLY A 314 5.42 14.71 -11.36
C GLY A 314 6.31 15.95 -11.39
N LEU A 315 7.26 16.04 -10.47
CA LEU A 315 8.31 17.05 -10.47
C LEU A 315 9.67 16.41 -10.67
N ALA A 316 10.54 17.06 -11.44
CA ALA A 316 11.95 16.70 -11.45
C ALA A 316 12.82 17.95 -11.54
N LEU A 317 14.00 17.91 -10.93
CA LEU A 317 15.01 18.96 -11.07
C LEU A 317 16.27 18.33 -11.67
N TYR A 318 16.88 19.06 -12.61
CA TYR A 318 18.14 18.65 -13.21
C TYR A 318 18.92 19.87 -13.69
N GLY A 319 19.97 20.21 -12.93
CA GLY A 319 20.77 21.40 -13.14
C GLY A 319 19.91 22.66 -13.16
N ASN A 320 19.91 23.35 -14.30
CA ASN A 320 19.21 24.62 -14.46
C ASN A 320 17.71 24.52 -14.80
N TYR A 321 17.13 23.32 -14.72
CA TYR A 321 15.78 23.06 -15.24
C TYR A 321 14.88 22.36 -14.23
N LEU A 322 13.60 22.74 -14.26
CA LEU A 322 12.51 22.08 -13.57
C LEU A 322 11.59 21.43 -14.59
N ILE A 323 11.23 20.17 -14.35
CA ILE A 323 10.18 19.45 -15.07
C ILE A 323 8.92 19.50 -14.22
N TYR A 324 7.81 19.93 -14.82
CA TYR A 324 6.49 19.91 -14.22
C TYR A 324 5.52 19.14 -15.10
N ALA A 325 5.10 17.98 -14.60
CA ALA A 325 4.17 17.07 -15.28
C ALA A 325 2.81 17.07 -14.58
N ASN A 326 1.83 17.72 -15.20
CA ASN A 326 0.44 17.73 -14.76
C ASN A 326 -0.47 17.40 -15.94
N ARG A 327 -1.08 16.21 -15.90
CA ARG A 327 -2.01 15.73 -16.92
C ARG A 327 -3.48 15.76 -16.50
N GLY A 328 -3.79 16.10 -15.25
CA GLY A 328 -5.17 16.14 -14.75
C GLY A 328 -5.83 17.52 -14.87
N THR A 329 -6.76 17.83 -13.98
CA THR A 329 -7.40 19.16 -13.86
C THR A 329 -6.35 20.23 -13.53
N GLY A 330 -6.47 21.43 -14.10
CA GLY A 330 -5.50 22.53 -13.94
C GLY A 330 -4.34 22.54 -14.96
N GLY A 331 -4.11 21.45 -15.69
CA GLY A 331 -3.18 21.44 -16.81
C GLY A 331 -3.69 22.28 -18.00
N ALA A 332 -2.88 23.19 -18.54
CA ALA A 332 -3.21 23.88 -19.79
C ALA A 332 -3.54 22.87 -20.91
N ASP A 333 -4.57 23.19 -21.70
CA ASP A 333 -5.11 22.30 -22.72
C ASP A 333 -3.98 21.75 -23.63
N ASN A 334 -3.97 20.44 -23.81
CA ASN A 334 -3.03 19.69 -24.65
C ASN A 334 -1.53 19.68 -24.25
N THR A 335 -1.15 20.11 -23.04
CA THR A 335 0.26 20.05 -22.59
C THR A 335 0.41 19.39 -21.22
N GLY A 336 0.71 18.09 -21.22
CA GLY A 336 0.78 17.27 -20.01
C GLY A 336 2.09 17.31 -19.22
N CYS A 337 3.15 17.86 -19.79
CA CYS A 337 4.47 17.95 -19.16
C CYS A 337 5.21 19.15 -19.76
N ARG A 338 5.93 19.91 -18.94
CA ARG A 338 6.64 21.13 -19.35
C ARG A 338 8.02 21.18 -18.71
N ILE A 339 8.95 21.80 -19.42
CA ILE A 339 10.29 22.11 -18.91
C ILE A 339 10.36 23.61 -18.69
N PHE A 340 10.81 24.03 -17.53
CA PHE A 340 11.03 25.42 -17.14
C PHE A 340 12.50 25.67 -16.85
N LYS A 341 12.97 26.86 -17.20
CA LYS A 341 14.28 27.35 -16.76
C LYS A 341 14.14 27.83 -15.32
N ILE A 342 15.02 27.38 -14.45
CA ILE A 342 15.12 27.89 -13.07
C ILE A 342 15.75 29.28 -13.12
N ASN A 343 15.10 30.25 -12.49
CA ASN A 343 15.50 31.66 -12.50
C ASN A 343 16.85 31.87 -11.79
N ASP A 344 16.99 31.27 -10.60
CA ASP A 344 18.24 31.23 -9.83
C ASP A 344 18.34 29.87 -9.12
N THR A 345 19.37 29.09 -9.45
CA THR A 345 19.59 27.76 -8.88
C THR A 345 19.92 27.80 -7.39
N LYS A 346 20.37 28.95 -6.86
CA LYS A 346 20.59 29.14 -5.41
C LYS A 346 19.30 29.08 -4.60
N LEU A 347 18.14 29.25 -5.24
CA LEU A 347 16.84 29.14 -4.57
C LEU A 347 16.44 27.70 -4.27
N ILE A 348 17.10 26.71 -4.88
CA ILE A 348 16.88 25.30 -4.61
C ILE A 348 17.58 24.92 -3.30
N GLN A 349 16.96 25.27 -2.18
CA GLN A 349 17.44 24.99 -0.82
C GLN A 349 16.65 23.83 -0.19
N PRO A 350 17.19 23.20 0.89
CA PRO A 350 16.49 22.13 1.60
C PRO A 350 15.06 22.48 2.00
N ASP A 351 14.80 23.71 2.49
CA ASP A 351 13.44 24.13 2.88
C ASP A 351 12.45 24.15 1.71
N LEU A 352 12.89 24.53 0.51
CA LEU A 352 12.04 24.48 -0.69
C LEU A 352 11.79 23.04 -1.08
N ILE A 353 12.84 22.21 -1.09
CA ILE A 353 12.74 20.79 -1.42
C ILE A 353 11.79 20.10 -0.44
N LYS A 354 11.87 20.41 0.86
CA LYS A 354 10.95 19.93 1.89
C LYS A 354 9.50 20.25 1.54
N VAL A 355 9.19 21.52 1.24
CA VAL A 355 7.85 21.92 0.84
C VAL A 355 7.36 21.18 -0.43
N LEU A 356 8.24 20.97 -1.41
CA LEU A 356 7.90 20.24 -2.65
C LEU A 356 7.71 18.74 -2.41
N ILE A 357 8.43 18.15 -1.46
CA ILE A 357 8.32 16.75 -1.09
C ILE A 357 7.05 16.54 -0.25
N ASP A 358 6.84 17.38 0.77
CA ASP A 358 5.66 17.39 1.62
C ASP A 358 4.40 17.55 0.77
N GLY A 359 4.46 18.39 -0.27
CA GLY A 359 3.70 18.25 -1.51
C GLY A 359 2.17 18.19 -1.39
N TYR A 360 1.60 18.48 -0.22
CA TYR A 360 0.16 18.41 0.09
C TYR A 360 -0.32 19.75 0.63
N VAL A 361 -0.17 20.77 -0.22
CA VAL A 361 -0.85 22.04 -0.03
C VAL A 361 -2.35 21.90 -0.31
N SER A 362 -3.16 22.81 0.23
CA SER A 362 -4.62 22.68 0.17
C SER A 362 -5.19 23.02 -1.22
N SER A 363 -4.44 23.68 -2.09
CA SER A 363 -4.94 24.13 -3.39
C SER A 363 -3.89 24.18 -4.49
N GLU A 364 -4.37 24.13 -5.74
CA GLU A 364 -3.54 24.33 -6.94
C GLU A 364 -2.82 25.70 -6.93
N GLN A 365 -3.51 26.75 -6.49
CA GLN A 365 -2.98 28.12 -6.46
C GLN A 365 -1.79 28.23 -5.51
N GLU A 366 -1.90 27.61 -4.33
CA GLU A 366 -0.82 27.54 -3.36
C GLU A 366 0.39 26.77 -3.91
N PHE A 367 0.13 25.64 -4.59
CA PHE A 367 1.17 24.86 -5.23
C PHE A 367 1.90 25.65 -6.33
N HIS A 368 1.16 26.33 -7.19
CA HIS A 368 1.73 27.17 -8.25
C HIS A 368 2.47 28.37 -7.69
N ALA A 369 2.03 28.94 -6.56
CA ALA A 369 2.75 30.02 -5.88
C ALA A 369 4.13 29.56 -5.39
N ILE A 370 4.25 28.32 -4.89
CA ILE A 370 5.55 27.73 -4.52
C ILE A 370 6.46 27.61 -5.75
N LEU A 371 5.96 27.05 -6.85
CA LEU A 371 6.74 26.91 -8.08
C LEU A 371 7.15 28.27 -8.68
N ALA A 372 6.26 29.26 -8.63
CA ALA A 372 6.50 30.61 -9.13
C ALA A 372 7.67 31.34 -8.43
N ARG A 373 8.10 30.87 -7.25
CA ARG A 373 9.30 31.37 -6.56
C ARG A 373 10.59 31.07 -7.33
N ILE A 374 10.61 30.01 -8.13
CA ILE A 374 11.83 29.51 -8.80
C ILE A 374 11.74 29.46 -10.32
N ILE A 375 10.54 29.48 -10.88
CA ILE A 375 10.30 29.40 -12.33
C ILE A 375 9.20 30.38 -12.75
N ASP A 376 9.20 30.77 -14.03
CA ASP A 376 8.07 31.48 -14.63
C ASP A 376 7.09 30.49 -15.28
N LEU A 377 5.96 30.24 -14.61
CA LEU A 377 4.93 29.30 -15.06
C LEU A 377 4.29 29.67 -16.41
N ASN A 378 4.36 30.94 -16.82
CA ASN A 378 3.78 31.41 -18.09
C ASN A 378 4.69 31.12 -19.29
N PHE A 379 5.99 30.93 -19.07
CA PHE A 379 6.99 30.80 -20.13
C PHE A 379 7.76 29.47 -20.03
N PRO A 380 7.12 28.34 -20.35
CA PRO A 380 7.82 27.06 -20.46
C PRO A 380 8.85 27.10 -21.61
N VAL A 381 10.01 26.49 -21.38
CA VAL A 381 11.05 26.29 -22.40
C VAL A 381 10.53 25.38 -23.51
N VAL A 382 9.92 24.26 -23.12
CA VAL A 382 9.20 23.35 -24.02
C VAL A 382 7.96 22.80 -23.32
N SER A 383 6.93 22.52 -24.12
CA SER A 383 5.71 21.87 -23.68
C SER A 383 5.53 20.55 -24.43
N CYS A 384 5.56 19.45 -23.69
CA CYS A 384 5.38 18.11 -24.21
C CYS A 384 3.93 17.88 -24.67
N MET A 385 3.77 17.20 -25.81
CA MET A 385 2.45 16.93 -26.43
C MET A 385 1.69 15.76 -25.77
N SER A 386 1.97 15.51 -24.49
CA SER A 386 1.27 14.48 -23.72
C SER A 386 -0.21 14.87 -23.56
N LYS A 387 -1.12 14.04 -24.09
CA LYS A 387 -2.58 14.26 -24.06
C LYS A 387 -3.06 14.54 -22.62
N SER A 388 -3.91 15.53 -22.40
CA SER A 388 -4.54 15.70 -21.08
C SER A 388 -5.42 14.48 -20.74
N GLN A 389 -5.44 14.10 -19.47
CA GLN A 389 -6.27 13.04 -18.89
C GLN A 389 -7.10 13.67 -17.76
N LYS A 390 -8.24 14.28 -18.11
CA LYS A 390 -9.04 15.10 -17.18
C LYS A 390 -9.80 14.29 -16.10
N HIS A 391 -9.85 12.95 -16.18
CA HIS A 391 -10.55 12.07 -15.23
C HIS A 391 -9.88 10.66 -15.15
N PRO A 392 -10.03 9.87 -14.06
CA PRO A 392 -10.21 10.21 -12.65
C PRO A 392 -8.94 10.00 -11.80
N THR A 393 -7.82 9.53 -12.36
CA THR A 393 -6.60 9.23 -11.57
C THR A 393 -5.33 9.75 -12.27
N CYS A 394 -5.04 11.04 -12.07
CA CYS A 394 -3.80 11.69 -12.54
C CYS A 394 -2.53 11.13 -11.86
N SER A 395 -2.71 10.43 -10.73
CA SER A 395 -1.67 9.85 -9.87
C SER A 395 -0.65 8.99 -10.61
N PHE A 396 -1.04 8.18 -11.60
CA PHE A 396 -0.06 7.45 -12.43
C PHE A 396 0.43 8.26 -13.63
N VAL A 397 -0.50 8.94 -14.29
CA VAL A 397 -0.30 9.46 -15.65
C VAL A 397 0.56 10.72 -15.66
N SER A 398 0.43 11.56 -14.63
CA SER A 398 1.23 12.78 -14.43
C SER A 398 2.71 12.44 -14.13
N PRO A 399 3.05 11.69 -13.04
CA PRO A 399 4.38 11.13 -12.82
C PRO A 399 5.04 10.51 -14.05
N LYS A 400 4.33 9.62 -14.75
CA LYS A 400 4.86 8.94 -15.93
C LYS A 400 5.23 9.91 -17.05
N ALA A 401 4.53 11.03 -17.19
CA ALA A 401 4.81 12.01 -18.24
C ALA A 401 6.06 12.84 -17.99
N ALA A 402 6.58 12.90 -16.76
CA ALA A 402 7.86 13.54 -16.48
C ALA A 402 9.03 12.86 -17.22
N ILE A 403 8.93 11.55 -17.46
CA ILE A 403 9.95 10.76 -18.18
C ILE A 403 10.21 11.30 -19.59
N GLU A 404 9.18 11.82 -20.27
CA GLU A 404 9.34 12.43 -21.61
C GLU A 404 10.33 13.61 -21.56
N ALA A 405 10.22 14.47 -20.55
CA ALA A 405 11.11 15.61 -20.36
C ALA A 405 12.48 15.20 -19.80
N MET A 406 12.54 14.19 -18.93
CA MET A 406 13.81 13.65 -18.42
C MET A 406 14.67 13.10 -19.56
N ILE A 407 14.07 12.38 -20.51
CA ILE A 407 14.74 11.86 -21.70
C ILE A 407 15.45 12.99 -22.45
N VAL A 408 14.78 14.13 -22.64
CA VAL A 408 15.34 15.30 -23.34
C VAL A 408 16.49 15.92 -22.55
N LEU A 409 16.27 16.21 -21.25
CA LEU A 409 17.25 16.92 -20.42
C LEU A 409 18.54 16.11 -20.21
N LEU A 410 18.41 14.81 -19.92
CA LEU A 410 19.56 13.94 -19.67
C LEU A 410 20.51 13.83 -20.88
N GLN A 411 20.01 14.08 -22.10
CA GLN A 411 20.83 14.07 -23.32
C GLN A 411 21.54 15.39 -23.60
N VAL A 412 20.99 16.52 -23.14
CA VAL A 412 21.60 17.83 -23.38
C VAL A 412 22.53 18.27 -22.24
N GLY A 413 22.31 17.75 -21.04
CA GLY A 413 23.10 18.03 -19.83
C GLY A 413 22.44 19.04 -18.89
N PRO A 414 22.90 19.12 -17.62
CA PRO A 414 22.28 19.92 -16.55
C PRO A 414 22.42 21.43 -16.81
N SER A 415 23.49 21.84 -17.50
CA SER A 415 23.81 23.24 -17.80
C SER A 415 23.53 23.63 -19.26
N ALA A 416 22.73 22.85 -19.99
CA ALA A 416 22.42 23.14 -21.39
C ALA A 416 21.81 24.55 -21.59
N SER A 417 21.93 25.10 -22.80
CA SER A 417 21.22 26.32 -23.18
C SER A 417 19.76 26.03 -23.53
N ILE A 418 18.91 27.05 -23.48
CA ILE A 418 17.48 26.95 -23.82
C ILE A 418 17.32 26.49 -25.28
N GLU A 419 18.16 26.97 -26.18
CA GLU A 419 18.16 26.64 -27.61
C GLU A 419 18.45 25.15 -27.80
N LYS A 420 19.46 24.62 -27.11
CA LYS A 420 19.83 23.20 -27.17
C LYS A 420 18.72 22.30 -26.64
N VAL A 421 18.04 22.69 -25.57
CA VAL A 421 16.86 21.96 -25.05
C VAL A 421 15.73 21.94 -26.08
N LYS A 422 15.41 23.09 -26.68
CA LYS A 422 14.38 23.20 -27.72
C LYS A 422 14.72 22.38 -28.95
N GLU A 423 15.95 22.46 -29.44
CA GLU A 423 16.43 21.68 -30.58
C GLU A 423 16.30 20.17 -30.30
N GLN A 424 16.78 19.71 -29.14
CA GLN A 424 16.69 18.29 -28.77
C GLN A 424 15.24 17.81 -28.68
N PHE A 425 14.32 18.63 -28.15
CA PHE A 425 12.90 18.27 -28.04
C PHE A 425 12.21 18.11 -29.41
N THR A 426 12.67 18.80 -30.45
CA THR A 426 12.10 18.66 -31.81
C THR A 426 12.47 17.35 -32.50
N LYS A 427 13.47 16.61 -31.98
CA LYS A 427 13.90 15.34 -32.57
C LYS A 427 12.85 14.25 -32.36
N GLU A 428 12.32 13.73 -33.47
CA GLU A 428 11.27 12.70 -33.48
C GLU A 428 11.66 11.44 -32.69
N LEU A 429 12.94 11.05 -32.74
CA LEU A 429 13.49 9.90 -32.02
C LEU A 429 13.23 9.96 -30.51
N GLU A 430 13.22 11.15 -29.91
CA GLU A 430 13.06 11.31 -28.46
C GLU A 430 11.62 11.09 -28.01
N ARG A 431 10.68 11.55 -28.83
CA ARG A 431 9.26 11.24 -28.62
C ARG A 431 8.99 9.74 -28.78
N GLU A 432 9.67 9.08 -29.71
CA GLU A 432 9.53 7.64 -29.91
C GLU A 432 10.01 6.82 -28.69
N LYS A 433 11.10 7.23 -28.01
CA LYS A 433 11.56 6.55 -26.77
C LYS A 433 10.48 6.56 -25.68
N TYR A 434 9.84 7.71 -25.43
CA TYR A 434 8.77 7.79 -24.44
C TYR A 434 7.49 7.03 -24.85
N LYS A 435 7.14 7.04 -26.15
CA LYS A 435 6.03 6.23 -26.68
C LYS A 435 6.30 4.73 -26.51
N LEU A 436 7.52 4.27 -26.79
CA LEU A 436 7.93 2.88 -26.59
C LEU A 436 7.81 2.47 -25.12
N PHE A 437 8.32 3.29 -24.20
CA PHE A 437 8.15 3.05 -22.76
C PHE A 437 6.67 2.99 -22.34
N THR A 438 5.84 3.94 -22.81
CA THR A 438 4.41 3.95 -22.50
C THR A 438 3.68 2.72 -23.07
N SER A 439 4.06 2.28 -24.27
CA SER A 439 3.54 1.05 -24.89
C SER A 439 3.93 -0.18 -24.07
N PHE A 440 5.19 -0.22 -23.61
CA PHE A 440 5.72 -1.29 -22.77
C PHE A 440 4.96 -1.43 -21.44
N VAL A 441 4.71 -0.32 -20.72
CA VAL A 441 3.96 -0.33 -19.45
C VAL A 441 2.59 -0.98 -19.64
N ARG A 442 1.85 -0.54 -20.66
CA ARG A 442 0.52 -1.08 -20.98
C ARG A 442 0.57 -2.55 -21.38
N LYS A 443 1.48 -2.94 -22.27
CA LYS A 443 1.64 -4.34 -22.71
C LYS A 443 1.99 -5.25 -21.53
N THR A 444 2.83 -4.79 -20.62
CA THR A 444 3.21 -5.56 -19.42
C THR A 444 2.00 -5.79 -18.50
N MET A 445 1.18 -4.76 -18.25
CA MET A 445 -0.07 -4.90 -17.48
C MET A 445 -1.06 -5.86 -18.17
N MET A 446 -1.21 -5.77 -19.49
CA MET A 446 -2.06 -6.69 -20.28
C MET A 446 -1.58 -8.15 -20.19
N ASN A 447 -0.28 -8.37 -20.35
CA ASN A 447 0.30 -9.71 -20.25
C ASN A 447 0.11 -10.30 -18.84
N GLU A 448 0.23 -9.48 -17.80
CA GLU A 448 -0.05 -9.90 -16.44
C GLU A 448 -1.52 -10.31 -16.26
N LEU A 449 -2.47 -9.52 -16.77
CA LEU A 449 -3.90 -9.88 -16.76
C LEU A 449 -4.16 -11.18 -17.51
N ILE A 450 -3.67 -11.32 -18.75
CA ILE A 450 -3.86 -12.51 -19.57
C ILE A 450 -3.31 -13.75 -18.86
N LYS A 451 -2.11 -13.65 -18.28
CA LYS A 451 -1.53 -14.74 -17.49
C LYS A 451 -2.42 -15.13 -16.32
N ASN A 452 -2.99 -14.17 -15.59
CA ASN A 452 -3.85 -14.46 -14.45
C ASN A 452 -5.22 -15.02 -14.87
N MET A 453 -5.78 -14.51 -15.97
CA MET A 453 -6.98 -15.06 -16.61
C MET A 453 -6.78 -16.52 -17.03
N PHE A 454 -5.61 -16.87 -17.57
CA PHE A 454 -5.33 -18.25 -18.01
C PHE A 454 -5.47 -19.27 -16.87
N TYR A 455 -5.06 -18.90 -15.65
CA TYR A 455 -5.15 -19.75 -14.46
C TYR A 455 -6.45 -19.56 -13.65
N ALA A 456 -7.39 -18.72 -14.11
CA ALA A 456 -8.65 -18.51 -13.42
C ALA A 456 -9.56 -19.74 -13.57
N LYS A 457 -9.97 -20.33 -12.45
CA LYS A 457 -10.90 -21.49 -12.44
C LYS A 457 -12.16 -21.24 -11.62
N ASN A 458 -12.14 -20.25 -10.74
CA ASN A 458 -13.28 -19.91 -9.89
C ASN A 458 -14.31 -19.11 -10.71
N LYS A 459 -15.60 -19.46 -10.62
CA LYS A 459 -16.67 -18.82 -11.41
C LYS A 459 -16.76 -17.30 -11.19
N TYR A 460 -16.60 -16.82 -9.96
CA TYR A 460 -16.64 -15.40 -9.62
C TYR A 460 -15.44 -14.66 -10.17
N LEU A 461 -14.25 -15.28 -10.13
CA LEU A 461 -13.04 -14.69 -10.70
C LEU A 461 -13.13 -14.61 -12.24
N ILE A 462 -13.74 -15.62 -12.87
CA ILE A 462 -14.03 -15.60 -14.31
C ILE A 462 -15.01 -14.46 -14.65
N ALA A 463 -16.12 -14.34 -13.91
CA ALA A 463 -17.10 -13.27 -14.10
C ALA A 463 -16.47 -11.87 -13.95
N PHE A 464 -15.63 -11.69 -12.92
CA PHE A 464 -14.82 -10.49 -12.73
C PHE A 464 -13.96 -10.16 -13.96
N TYR A 465 -13.17 -11.13 -14.44
CA TYR A 465 -12.30 -10.90 -15.60
C TYR A 465 -13.09 -10.60 -16.88
N VAL A 466 -14.24 -11.24 -17.08
CA VAL A 466 -15.15 -10.94 -18.18
C VAL A 466 -15.60 -9.47 -18.13
N ALA A 467 -16.05 -8.99 -16.97
CA ALA A 467 -16.47 -7.61 -16.79
C ALA A 467 -15.31 -6.61 -16.97
N LEU A 468 -14.15 -6.91 -16.36
CA LEU A 468 -12.95 -6.09 -16.48
C LEU A 468 -12.47 -5.97 -17.94
N VAL A 469 -12.41 -7.07 -18.68
CA VAL A 469 -11.99 -7.08 -20.08
C VAL A 469 -12.96 -6.28 -20.95
N LYS A 470 -14.28 -6.50 -20.80
CA LYS A 470 -15.28 -5.70 -21.51
C LYS A 470 -15.10 -4.22 -21.24
N LYS A 471 -14.87 -3.84 -19.98
CA LYS A 471 -14.63 -2.45 -19.58
C LYS A 471 -13.38 -1.85 -20.25
N ILE A 472 -12.24 -2.55 -20.21
CA ILE A 472 -11.00 -2.13 -20.88
C ILE A 472 -11.27 -1.90 -22.37
N ILE A 473 -11.91 -2.87 -23.02
CA ILE A 473 -12.19 -2.83 -24.46
C ILE A 473 -13.12 -1.67 -24.81
N TYR A 474 -14.23 -1.49 -24.09
CA TYR A 474 -15.14 -0.38 -24.34
C TYR A 474 -14.43 0.96 -24.15
N GLN A 475 -13.68 1.13 -23.06
CA GLN A 475 -13.02 2.38 -22.77
C GLN A 475 -11.95 2.74 -23.81
N HIS A 476 -11.16 1.77 -24.28
CA HIS A 476 -10.06 2.04 -25.24
C HIS A 476 -10.48 1.89 -26.70
N GLY A 477 -11.57 1.19 -27.00
CA GLY A 477 -12.08 1.00 -28.36
C GLY A 477 -13.00 2.11 -28.88
N GLY A 478 -13.45 3.03 -28.02
CA GLY A 478 -14.29 4.18 -28.44
C GLY A 478 -15.69 4.24 -27.82
N GLY A 479 -15.89 3.54 -26.70
CA GLY A 479 -17.15 3.46 -25.97
C GLY A 479 -18.22 2.63 -26.68
N GLN A 480 -19.28 2.29 -25.95
CA GLN A 480 -20.45 1.58 -26.51
C GLN A 480 -21.15 2.38 -27.62
N PHE A 481 -21.00 3.72 -27.60
CA PHE A 481 -21.66 4.67 -28.51
C PHE A 481 -20.72 5.33 -29.55
N GLY A 482 -19.49 4.84 -29.72
CA GLY A 482 -18.72 5.08 -30.94
C GLY A 482 -18.04 6.46 -31.09
N ARG A 483 -17.63 7.13 -30.01
CA ARG A 483 -16.66 8.23 -30.15
C ARG A 483 -15.29 7.63 -30.43
N THR A 484 -14.75 7.87 -31.61
CA THR A 484 -13.48 7.31 -32.07
C THR A 484 -12.31 7.73 -31.17
N LYS A 485 -11.75 6.78 -30.41
CA LYS A 485 -10.42 6.92 -29.81
C LYS A 485 -9.32 6.66 -30.84
N ASP A 486 -8.08 6.98 -30.47
CA ASP A 486 -6.85 6.76 -31.23
C ASP A 486 -6.77 5.38 -31.91
N PHE A 487 -6.32 5.30 -33.17
CA PHE A 487 -6.26 4.05 -33.94
C PHE A 487 -5.45 2.96 -33.20
N GLU A 488 -4.35 3.34 -32.54
CA GLU A 488 -3.53 2.37 -31.82
C GLU A 488 -4.25 1.80 -30.60
N GLU A 489 -5.07 2.60 -29.90
CA GLU A 489 -5.86 2.10 -28.77
C GLU A 489 -6.93 1.12 -29.22
N ARG A 490 -7.56 1.34 -30.38
CA ARG A 490 -8.50 0.37 -30.96
C ARG A 490 -7.80 -0.94 -31.34
N VAL A 491 -6.63 -0.86 -31.96
CA VAL A 491 -5.85 -2.06 -32.31
C VAL A 491 -5.48 -2.85 -31.05
N ARG A 492 -5.05 -2.17 -29.97
CA ARG A 492 -4.74 -2.81 -28.68
C ARG A 492 -5.96 -3.46 -28.04
N ALA A 493 -7.13 -2.82 -28.08
CA ALA A 493 -8.38 -3.40 -27.58
C ALA A 493 -8.75 -4.68 -28.33
N CYS A 494 -8.63 -4.69 -29.66
CA CYS A 494 -8.83 -5.90 -30.46
C CYS A 494 -7.78 -6.99 -30.14
N ASP A 495 -6.52 -6.60 -29.99
CA ASP A 495 -5.41 -7.51 -29.68
C ASP A 495 -5.60 -8.20 -28.32
N LEU A 496 -6.05 -7.46 -27.30
CA LEU A 496 -6.41 -8.02 -26.00
C LEU A 496 -7.47 -9.12 -26.15
N TYR A 497 -8.56 -8.85 -26.86
CA TYR A 497 -9.64 -9.82 -27.09
C TYR A 497 -9.16 -11.09 -27.80
N VAL A 498 -8.25 -10.96 -28.76
CA VAL A 498 -7.67 -12.11 -29.49
C VAL A 498 -6.81 -12.99 -28.58
N GLN A 499 -6.11 -12.40 -27.61
CA GLN A 499 -5.19 -13.12 -26.71
C GLN A 499 -5.88 -13.73 -25.48
N LEU A 500 -7.20 -13.55 -25.32
CA LEU A 500 -7.92 -14.09 -24.17
C LEU A 500 -7.89 -15.63 -24.13
N PRO A 501 -7.79 -16.23 -22.93
CA PRO A 501 -8.01 -17.65 -22.75
C PRO A 501 -9.42 -18.06 -23.20
N ASN A 502 -9.55 -19.24 -23.83
CA ASN A 502 -10.83 -19.71 -24.41
C ASN A 502 -11.99 -19.66 -23.42
N HIS A 503 -11.79 -20.04 -22.16
CA HIS A 503 -12.88 -20.06 -21.17
C HIS A 503 -13.39 -18.66 -20.78
N ILE A 504 -12.54 -17.63 -20.81
CA ILE A 504 -12.96 -16.23 -20.62
C ILE A 504 -13.63 -15.74 -21.91
N LYS A 505 -12.99 -16.00 -23.06
CA LYS A 505 -13.47 -15.56 -24.36
C LYS A 505 -14.86 -16.10 -24.67
N ASN A 506 -15.09 -17.39 -24.50
CA ASN A 506 -16.39 -18.03 -24.71
C ASN A 506 -17.49 -17.36 -23.90
N ARG A 507 -17.19 -16.93 -22.66
CA ARG A 507 -18.16 -16.26 -21.80
C ARG A 507 -18.43 -14.81 -22.21
N ILE A 508 -17.43 -14.14 -22.77
CA ILE A 508 -17.65 -12.83 -23.42
C ILE A 508 -18.52 -13.00 -24.66
N ASP A 509 -18.31 -14.08 -25.42
CA ASP A 509 -19.00 -14.35 -26.70
C ASP A 509 -20.50 -14.68 -26.51
N GLU A 510 -20.94 -15.00 -25.29
CA GLU A 510 -22.37 -15.12 -24.92
C GLU A 510 -23.10 -13.77 -25.07
N ASP A 511 -22.39 -12.65 -24.94
CA ASP A 511 -22.93 -11.30 -25.13
C ASP A 511 -22.91 -10.91 -26.62
N LYS A 512 -24.02 -11.19 -27.30
CA LYS A 512 -24.20 -10.89 -28.72
C LYS A 512 -24.04 -9.39 -29.04
N ASN A 513 -24.44 -8.50 -28.12
CA ASN A 513 -24.32 -7.05 -28.32
C ASN A 513 -22.85 -6.64 -28.32
N PHE A 514 -22.06 -7.17 -27.39
CA PHE A 514 -20.62 -6.96 -27.33
C PHE A 514 -19.93 -7.46 -28.62
N LEU A 515 -20.28 -8.66 -29.10
CA LEU A 515 -19.71 -9.21 -30.34
C LEU A 515 -20.02 -8.35 -31.57
N GLN A 516 -21.26 -7.90 -31.73
CA GLN A 516 -21.64 -7.01 -32.83
C GLN A 516 -20.83 -5.71 -32.80
N TRP A 517 -20.61 -5.15 -31.60
CA TRP A 517 -19.77 -3.97 -31.42
C TRP A 517 -18.29 -4.27 -31.76
N MET A 518 -17.75 -5.40 -31.34
CA MET A 518 -16.37 -5.82 -31.65
C MET A 518 -16.13 -5.99 -33.16
N VAL A 519 -17.12 -6.52 -33.89
CA VAL A 519 -17.04 -6.62 -35.36
C VAL A 519 -16.95 -5.24 -36.00
N LYS A 520 -17.79 -4.28 -35.57
CA LYS A 520 -17.74 -2.88 -36.03
C LYS A 520 -16.39 -2.23 -35.71
N LEU A 521 -15.87 -2.46 -34.50
CA LEU A 521 -14.56 -1.95 -34.10
C LEU A 521 -13.45 -2.45 -35.04
N ASN A 522 -13.48 -3.74 -35.36
CA ASN A 522 -12.46 -4.37 -36.22
C ASN A 522 -12.58 -3.96 -37.69
N SER A 523 -13.80 -3.76 -38.23
CA SER A 523 -13.99 -3.25 -39.60
C SER A 523 -13.43 -1.83 -39.75
N CYS A 524 -13.67 -0.95 -38.78
CA CYS A 524 -13.09 0.40 -38.77
C CYS A 524 -11.55 0.40 -38.71
N ASN A 525 -10.92 -0.66 -38.18
CA ASN A 525 -9.46 -0.80 -38.21
C ASN A 525 -8.95 -1.21 -39.60
N LYS A 526 -9.69 -2.06 -40.34
CA LYS A 526 -9.32 -2.47 -41.70
C LYS A 526 -9.41 -1.30 -42.68
N GLU A 527 -10.45 -0.47 -42.58
CA GLU A 527 -10.63 0.73 -43.42
C GLU A 527 -9.54 1.80 -43.21
N ASN A 528 -8.92 1.86 -42.02
CA ASN A 528 -7.82 2.78 -41.75
C ASN A 528 -6.43 2.21 -42.12
N SER A 529 -6.33 0.88 -42.31
CA SER A 529 -5.07 0.20 -42.65
C SER A 529 -4.64 0.36 -44.12
N SER A 530 -5.52 0.92 -44.97
CA SER A 530 -5.24 1.29 -46.36
C SER A 530 -4.51 2.65 -46.50
N ARG A 531 -4.18 3.33 -45.39
CA ARG A 531 -3.23 4.46 -45.37
C ARG A 531 -1.79 3.97 -45.13
N PRO A 532 -0.77 4.46 -45.84
CA PRO A 532 0.43 3.67 -46.18
C PRO A 532 1.46 3.41 -45.05
N ILE A 533 1.19 3.73 -43.79
CA ILE A 533 2.25 3.81 -42.75
C ILE A 533 2.25 2.61 -41.78
N VAL A 534 1.16 1.83 -41.68
CA VAL A 534 1.02 0.81 -40.62
C VAL A 534 1.67 -0.55 -40.98
N HIS A 535 1.99 -0.79 -42.25
CA HIS A 535 2.57 -2.07 -42.69
C HIS A 535 4.07 -2.23 -42.37
N GLN A 536 4.82 -1.11 -42.22
CA GLN A 536 6.26 -1.17 -41.94
C GLN A 536 6.60 -1.44 -40.47
N MET A 537 5.74 -1.06 -39.51
CA MET A 537 5.98 -1.35 -38.09
C MET A 537 5.65 -2.81 -37.69
N ARG A 538 4.65 -3.44 -38.34
CA ARG A 538 4.25 -4.84 -38.06
C ARG A 538 5.32 -5.88 -38.40
N LEU A 539 6.24 -5.57 -39.30
CA LEU A 539 7.33 -6.47 -39.71
C LEU A 539 8.57 -6.34 -38.82
N ARG A 540 8.78 -5.19 -38.15
CA ARG A 540 9.92 -5.00 -37.22
C ARG A 540 9.66 -5.53 -35.81
N THR A 541 8.42 -5.51 -35.33
CA THR A 541 8.07 -5.98 -33.96
C THR A 541 7.93 -7.49 -33.86
N ARG A 542 7.43 -8.18 -34.90
CA ARG A 542 7.23 -9.65 -34.88
C ARG A 542 8.52 -10.46 -34.73
N SER A 543 9.65 -10.01 -35.27
CA SER A 543 10.93 -10.71 -35.14
C SER A 543 11.57 -10.55 -33.76
N HIS A 544 11.32 -9.42 -33.09
CA HIS A 544 11.83 -9.15 -31.74
C HIS A 544 10.90 -9.67 -30.63
N ASP A 545 9.58 -9.63 -30.81
CA ASP A 545 8.58 -10.08 -29.83
C ASP A 545 8.63 -11.60 -29.55
N VAL A 546 8.97 -12.41 -30.57
CA VAL A 546 9.17 -13.86 -30.42
C VAL A 546 10.44 -14.18 -29.61
N LYS A 547 11.43 -13.29 -29.61
CA LYS A 547 12.65 -13.39 -28.79
C LYS A 547 12.35 -13.07 -27.32
N ILE A 548 11.56 -12.01 -27.08
CA ILE A 548 11.16 -11.56 -25.74
C ILE A 548 10.31 -12.61 -25.00
N THR A 549 9.37 -13.26 -25.67
CA THR A 549 8.54 -14.31 -25.03
C THR A 549 9.34 -15.56 -24.69
N LYS A 550 10.35 -15.91 -25.50
CA LYS A 550 11.26 -17.04 -25.24
C LYS A 550 12.26 -16.73 -24.11
N GLU A 551 12.82 -15.53 -24.07
CA GLU A 551 13.76 -15.11 -23.02
C GLU A 551 13.08 -14.94 -21.65
N TYR A 552 11.83 -14.46 -21.60
CA TYR A 552 11.04 -14.40 -20.36
C TYR A 552 10.71 -15.81 -19.82
N ALA A 553 10.42 -16.76 -20.71
CA ALA A 553 10.21 -18.15 -20.34
C ALA A 553 11.51 -18.84 -19.87
N GLN A 554 12.65 -18.53 -20.50
CA GLN A 554 13.96 -19.06 -20.08
C GLN A 554 14.47 -18.45 -18.77
N GLN A 555 14.28 -17.15 -18.51
CA GLN A 555 14.72 -16.53 -17.25
C GLN A 555 13.90 -17.01 -16.03
N SER A 556 12.61 -17.28 -16.23
CA SER A 556 11.76 -17.98 -15.25
C SER A 556 12.33 -19.36 -14.88
N LEU A 557 12.91 -20.09 -15.84
CA LEU A 557 13.52 -21.41 -15.65
C LEU A 557 14.96 -21.35 -15.10
N ILE A 558 15.68 -20.25 -15.29
CA ILE A 558 17.05 -20.08 -14.76
C ILE A 558 17.01 -19.60 -13.31
N SER A 559 16.04 -18.77 -12.94
CA SER A 559 15.83 -18.36 -11.53
C SER A 559 15.45 -19.53 -10.60
N SER A 560 14.88 -20.62 -11.14
CA SER A 560 14.57 -21.84 -10.39
C SER A 560 15.75 -22.82 -10.28
N ARG A 561 16.87 -22.60 -10.99
CA ARG A 561 18.07 -23.46 -10.92
C ARG A 561 19.21 -22.92 -10.04
N PHE A 562 19.12 -21.67 -9.57
CA PHE A 562 20.15 -21.07 -8.70
C PHE A 562 19.76 -20.97 -7.20
N GLN A 563 18.70 -21.65 -6.78
CA GLN A 563 18.37 -21.84 -5.34
C GLN A 563 18.34 -23.31 -4.94
N GLY A 564 19.02 -24.15 -5.72
CA GLY A 564 19.28 -25.55 -5.41
C GLY A 564 20.79 -25.80 -5.40
N SER A 565 21.49 -25.20 -4.44
CA SER A 565 22.80 -25.63 -3.93
C SER A 565 22.99 -25.05 -2.54
#